data_AF-A0A661K596-F1
#
_entry.id   AF-A0A661K596-F1
#
_cell.length_a   1.000
_cell.length_b   1.000
_cell.length_c   1.000
_cell.angle_alpha   90.00
_cell.angle_beta   90.00
_cell.angle_gamma   90.00
#
_symmetry.space_group_name_H-M   'P 1'
#
loop_
_entity.id
_entity.type
_entity.pdbx_description
1 polymer ?
#
loop_
_entity_poly.entity_id
_entity_poly.type
_entity_poly.pdbx_seq_one_letter_code
_entity_poly.pdbx_strand_id
1 'polypeptide(L)'
;MPDIKYVCLSDMHLGEEDSLLTNINVQNAGPDFSRPSPVLELLVKCLKTLIAENEGQEKPVLILNGDILELALAFVNEAAMAFERFIELLVDDNGTPLFEHIIYIPGNHDHHIWEIARETQYVHYIREIEAGKPLEPPKHTTDLFFESFDDMVASYFLSNLIMRYPTFENIRILVAYPNLGITTRDGKKCVLFHHGHYIESIYQLISTLRSLLFDTDPPDNIEEIEAENFAWIDFFWSALGRSGKAGEAVESIYERMLSISHFHKLISDFAKNAAEKYDLPGWGDWMEAKFLEKVLNSIADKLLKRERAQRDLPLSSDAERGLWKYVEGPLLKQLRYELTGMFPSQIGFVFGHTHKPFQQDLHFAGYQGWVDVYNTGGWVIDSVAREPVHGASVVLADEDLNLTCLRMYNEAEEPEDYKVEVKRATHAGELKNSFHERIKTLVSRYSGLFGEFSQTVAREVYIRAQLLRSRLIKLD
;
A
#
# COMPACT_ATOMS: atom_id res chain seq x y z
N MET A 1 11.05 -20.24 20.64
CA MET A 1 11.22 -20.53 19.20
C MET A 1 10.82 -19.29 18.43
N PRO A 2 11.23 -19.10 17.16
CA PRO A 2 10.97 -17.83 16.45
C PRO A 2 9.48 -17.70 16.11
N ASP A 3 8.70 -17.10 17.00
CA ASP A 3 7.24 -16.99 16.92
C ASP A 3 6.85 -15.89 15.94
N ILE A 4 5.69 -16.02 15.29
CA ILE A 4 5.19 -14.96 14.42
C ILE A 4 4.85 -13.76 15.30
N LYS A 5 5.62 -12.67 15.16
CA LYS A 5 5.41 -11.41 15.90
C LYS A 5 4.75 -10.34 15.03
N TYR A 6 5.02 -10.33 13.73
CA TYR A 6 4.43 -9.37 12.80
C TYR A 6 3.85 -10.08 11.58
N VAL A 7 2.66 -9.64 11.16
CA VAL A 7 1.97 -10.09 9.95
C VAL A 7 1.69 -8.87 9.09
N CYS A 8 2.24 -8.83 7.86
CA CYS A 8 2.10 -7.71 6.94
C CYS A 8 1.36 -8.12 5.67
N LEU A 9 0.32 -7.35 5.34
CA LEU A 9 -0.53 -7.46 4.15
C LEU A 9 -0.67 -6.07 3.51
N SER A 10 -0.88 -5.99 2.20
CA SER A 10 -1.19 -4.76 1.47
C SER A 10 -2.14 -5.05 0.31
N ASP A 11 -2.58 -3.99 -0.39
CA ASP A 11 -3.26 -4.06 -1.69
C ASP A 11 -4.47 -5.00 -1.65
N MET A 12 -5.24 -4.90 -0.57
CA MET A 12 -6.43 -5.70 -0.32
C MET A 12 -7.64 -5.16 -1.09
N HIS A 13 -7.68 -3.85 -1.36
CA HIS A 13 -8.76 -3.15 -2.08
C HIS A 13 -10.18 -3.57 -1.63
N LEU A 14 -10.39 -3.63 -0.31
CA LEU A 14 -11.68 -4.00 0.26
C LEU A 14 -12.73 -2.96 -0.14
N GLY A 15 -13.77 -3.42 -0.82
CA GLY A 15 -14.79 -2.57 -1.45
C GLY A 15 -14.86 -2.76 -2.96
N GLU A 16 -13.74 -3.12 -3.60
CA GLU A 16 -13.66 -3.31 -5.05
C GLU A 16 -14.15 -4.70 -5.49
N GLU A 17 -14.91 -4.80 -6.58
CA GLU A 17 -15.40 -6.07 -7.11
C GLU A 17 -14.31 -6.96 -7.75
N ASP A 18 -13.20 -6.36 -8.16
CA ASP A 18 -12.04 -7.06 -8.72
C ASP A 18 -11.07 -7.59 -7.65
N SER A 19 -11.22 -7.14 -6.40
CA SER A 19 -10.52 -7.73 -5.26
C SER A 19 -11.03 -9.14 -4.96
N LEU A 20 -10.09 -10.08 -4.80
CA LEU A 20 -10.35 -11.43 -4.29
C LEU A 20 -10.86 -11.41 -2.85
N LEU A 21 -10.60 -10.35 -2.10
CA LEU A 21 -10.96 -10.24 -0.68
C LEU A 21 -12.33 -9.58 -0.48
N THR A 22 -12.84 -8.88 -1.48
CA THR A 22 -14.25 -8.45 -1.54
C THR A 22 -15.12 -9.59 -2.07
N ASN A 23 -16.21 -9.88 -1.38
CA ASN A 23 -17.17 -10.86 -1.84
C ASN A 23 -18.03 -10.29 -2.97
N ILE A 24 -18.45 -11.15 -3.90
CA ILE A 24 -19.26 -10.78 -5.07
C ILE A 24 -20.54 -11.60 -5.12
N ASN A 25 -21.63 -10.99 -5.57
CA ASN A 25 -22.84 -11.70 -5.93
C ASN A 25 -22.81 -12.01 -7.44
N VAL A 26 -22.58 -13.28 -7.75
CA VAL A 26 -22.45 -13.76 -9.14
C VAL A 26 -23.72 -13.52 -9.98
N GLN A 27 -24.91 -13.34 -9.37
CA GLN A 27 -26.15 -13.13 -10.11
C GLN A 27 -26.27 -11.72 -10.69
N ASN A 28 -25.80 -10.70 -9.96
CA ASN A 28 -25.83 -9.30 -10.41
C ASN A 28 -24.44 -8.75 -10.76
N ALA A 29 -23.38 -9.55 -10.59
CA ALA A 29 -21.99 -9.20 -10.87
C ALA A 29 -21.47 -7.98 -10.09
N GLY A 30 -22.07 -7.67 -8.93
CA GLY A 30 -21.63 -6.59 -8.06
C GLY A 30 -21.12 -7.11 -6.71
N PRO A 31 -20.50 -6.24 -5.90
CA PRO A 31 -20.00 -6.62 -4.59
C PRO A 31 -21.14 -6.97 -3.61
N ASP A 32 -20.88 -7.92 -2.72
CA ASP A 32 -21.79 -8.41 -1.68
C ASP A 32 -21.14 -8.28 -0.31
N PHE A 33 -21.38 -7.14 0.33
CA PHE A 33 -20.79 -6.81 1.62
C PHE A 33 -21.44 -7.52 2.81
N SER A 34 -22.44 -8.40 2.60
CA SER A 34 -23.14 -9.07 3.70
C SER A 34 -22.35 -10.22 4.34
N ARG A 35 -21.30 -10.69 3.67
CA ARG A 35 -20.44 -11.81 4.09
C ARG A 35 -19.03 -11.65 3.54
N PRO A 36 -18.00 -12.22 4.18
CA PRO A 36 -16.64 -12.24 3.63
C PRO A 36 -16.56 -13.05 2.34
N SER A 37 -15.52 -12.80 1.54
CA SER A 37 -15.25 -13.61 0.35
C SER A 37 -14.69 -14.99 0.75
N PRO A 38 -14.87 -16.04 -0.07
CA PRO A 38 -14.27 -17.34 0.20
C PRO A 38 -12.74 -17.29 0.35
N VAL A 39 -12.06 -16.41 -0.41
CA VAL A 39 -10.61 -16.22 -0.30
C VAL A 39 -10.25 -15.55 1.03
N LEU A 40 -11.01 -14.54 1.46
CA LEU A 40 -10.77 -13.83 2.72
C LEU A 40 -10.96 -14.75 3.93
N GLU A 41 -12.00 -15.58 3.94
CA GLU A 41 -12.23 -16.58 4.98
C GLU A 41 -11.04 -17.55 5.11
N LEU A 42 -10.58 -18.11 3.98
CA LEU A 42 -9.48 -19.07 3.97
C LEU A 42 -8.13 -18.41 4.26
N LEU A 43 -7.90 -17.19 3.81
CA LEU A 43 -6.70 -16.41 4.15
C LEU A 43 -6.58 -16.27 5.67
N VAL A 44 -7.63 -15.77 6.32
CA VAL A 44 -7.61 -15.57 7.77
C VAL A 44 -7.52 -16.91 8.51
N LYS A 45 -8.19 -17.97 8.02
CA LYS A 45 -8.05 -19.32 8.57
C LYS A 45 -6.61 -19.84 8.49
N CYS A 46 -5.90 -19.60 7.38
CA CYS A 46 -4.48 -19.94 7.24
C CYS A 46 -3.64 -19.17 8.27
N LEU A 47 -3.85 -17.87 8.42
CA LEU A 47 -3.13 -17.04 9.40
C LEU A 47 -3.38 -17.50 10.83
N LYS A 48 -4.64 -17.74 11.22
CA LYS A 48 -4.99 -18.30 12.54
C LYS A 48 -4.27 -19.61 12.81
N THR A 49 -4.25 -20.50 11.82
CA THR A 49 -3.60 -21.81 11.95
C THR A 49 -2.09 -21.67 12.19
N LEU A 50 -1.42 -20.74 11.50
CA LEU A 50 0.00 -20.48 11.70
C LEU A 50 0.28 -19.80 13.05
N ILE A 51 -0.55 -18.83 13.45
CA ILE A 51 -0.38 -18.08 14.72
C ILE A 51 -0.68 -18.97 15.93
N ALA A 52 -1.63 -19.91 15.82
CA ALA A 52 -1.94 -20.88 16.88
C ALA A 52 -0.76 -21.82 17.20
N GLU A 53 0.23 -21.91 16.32
CA GLU A 53 1.48 -22.65 16.53
C GLU A 53 2.55 -21.83 17.25
N ASN A 54 2.30 -20.56 17.57
CA ASN A 54 3.18 -19.79 18.44
C ASN A 54 3.27 -20.43 19.83
N GLU A 55 4.47 -20.46 20.42
CA GLU A 55 4.67 -21.02 21.76
C GLU A 55 4.47 -19.97 22.85
N GLY A 56 4.77 -18.71 22.54
CA GLY A 56 4.50 -17.55 23.37
C GLY A 56 3.01 -17.24 23.46
N GLN A 57 2.63 -16.58 24.56
CA GLN A 57 1.27 -16.09 24.76
C GLN A 57 1.03 -14.70 24.16
N GLU A 58 2.09 -14.05 23.68
CA GLU A 58 1.98 -12.74 23.05
C GLU A 58 1.31 -12.87 21.68
N LYS A 59 0.31 -12.02 21.46
CA LYS A 59 -0.34 -11.95 20.15
C LYS A 59 0.54 -11.16 19.18
N PRO A 60 0.50 -11.52 17.88
CA PRO A 60 1.22 -10.75 16.87
C PRO A 60 0.61 -9.35 16.67
N VAL A 61 1.35 -8.51 15.97
CA VAL A 61 0.92 -7.23 15.43
C VAL A 61 0.55 -7.41 13.96
N LEU A 62 -0.61 -6.88 13.56
CA LEU A 62 -1.04 -6.81 12.17
C LEU A 62 -0.60 -5.47 11.58
N ILE A 63 0.12 -5.51 10.46
CA ILE A 63 0.51 -4.35 9.66
C ILE A 63 -0.27 -4.40 8.35
N LEU A 64 -1.08 -3.38 8.13
CA LEU A 64 -1.89 -3.17 6.94
C LEU A 64 -1.18 -2.09 6.09
N ASN A 65 -0.33 -2.53 5.17
CA ASN A 65 0.68 -1.74 4.46
C ASN A 65 0.16 -1.14 3.12
N GLY A 66 -0.98 -0.45 3.22
CA GLY A 66 -1.53 0.40 2.16
C GLY A 66 -2.46 -0.32 1.19
N ASP A 67 -3.32 0.49 0.56
CA ASP A 67 -4.37 0.08 -0.37
C ASP A 67 -5.22 -1.07 0.20
N ILE A 68 -5.62 -0.90 1.45
CA ILE A 68 -6.43 -1.87 2.19
C ILE A 68 -7.90 -1.66 1.89
N LEU A 69 -8.31 -0.39 1.83
CA LEU A 69 -9.65 0.02 1.41
C LEU A 69 -9.58 0.54 -0.02
N GLU A 70 -10.60 0.23 -0.81
CA GLU A 70 -10.80 0.90 -2.10
C GLU A 70 -11.63 2.16 -1.88
N LEU A 71 -10.98 3.34 -1.74
CA LEU A 71 -11.69 4.62 -1.66
C LEU A 71 -11.57 5.44 -2.96
N ALA A 72 -10.73 5.01 -3.91
CA ALA A 72 -10.59 5.65 -5.21
C ALA A 72 -11.77 5.34 -6.13
N LEU A 73 -12.32 4.12 -6.04
CA LEU A 73 -13.36 3.61 -6.94
C LEU A 73 -14.66 3.23 -6.23
N ALA A 74 -14.64 2.87 -4.94
CA ALA A 74 -15.83 2.49 -4.19
C ALA A 74 -16.31 3.58 -3.22
N PHE A 75 -17.58 3.50 -2.80
CA PHE A 75 -18.09 4.41 -1.78
C PHE A 75 -17.54 4.06 -0.39
N VAL A 76 -17.37 5.08 0.47
CA VAL A 76 -16.85 4.89 1.84
C VAL A 76 -17.65 3.84 2.62
N ASN A 77 -18.97 3.83 2.49
CA ASN A 77 -19.81 2.84 3.19
C ASN A 77 -19.57 1.42 2.68
N GLU A 78 -19.26 1.23 1.40
CA GLU A 78 -19.01 -0.07 0.78
C GLU A 78 -17.67 -0.63 1.22
N ALA A 79 -16.60 0.18 1.10
CA ALA A 79 -15.27 -0.16 1.60
C ALA A 79 -15.29 -0.46 3.11
N ALA A 80 -16.02 0.35 3.90
CA ALA A 80 -16.19 0.12 5.33
C ALA A 80 -16.91 -1.20 5.65
N MET A 81 -18.01 -1.51 4.96
CA MET A 81 -18.72 -2.78 5.16
C MET A 81 -17.86 -3.98 4.74
N ALA A 82 -17.04 -3.86 3.69
CA ALA A 82 -16.09 -4.90 3.30
C ALA A 82 -15.00 -5.09 4.36
N PHE A 83 -14.47 -4.00 4.92
CA PHE A 83 -13.51 -4.03 6.03
C PHE A 83 -14.06 -4.69 7.29
N GLU A 84 -15.33 -4.46 7.63
CA GLU A 84 -15.97 -5.15 8.75
C GLU A 84 -15.93 -6.68 8.59
N ARG A 85 -16.14 -7.20 7.38
CA ARG A 85 -16.07 -8.64 7.12
C ARG A 85 -14.67 -9.21 7.38
N PHE A 86 -13.62 -8.43 7.10
CA PHE A 86 -12.25 -8.81 7.46
C PHE A 86 -12.06 -8.83 8.97
N ILE A 87 -12.46 -7.76 9.67
CA ILE A 87 -12.29 -7.62 11.12
C ILE A 87 -13.05 -8.70 11.89
N GLU A 88 -14.28 -9.04 11.50
CA GLU A 88 -15.06 -10.12 12.10
C GLU A 88 -14.33 -11.48 12.08
N LEU A 89 -13.50 -11.71 11.07
CA LEU A 89 -12.71 -12.92 10.96
C LEU A 89 -11.47 -12.90 11.87
N LEU A 90 -11.00 -11.74 12.35
CA LEU A 90 -9.80 -11.59 13.19
C LEU A 90 -10.02 -11.92 14.67
N VAL A 91 -10.76 -12.99 14.95
CA VAL A 91 -11.08 -13.46 16.30
C VAL A 91 -10.56 -14.87 16.50
N ASP A 92 -9.81 -15.15 17.57
CA ASP A 92 -9.31 -16.48 17.89
C ASP A 92 -10.41 -17.42 18.40
N ASP A 93 -10.05 -18.70 18.63
CA ASP A 93 -11.00 -19.72 19.08
C ASP A 93 -11.61 -19.44 20.47
N ASN A 94 -11.02 -18.51 21.24
CA ASN A 94 -11.51 -18.07 22.54
C ASN A 94 -12.43 -16.86 22.45
N GLY A 95 -12.72 -16.36 21.24
CA GLY A 95 -13.57 -15.18 21.05
C GLY A 95 -12.85 -13.86 21.32
N THR A 96 -11.51 -13.84 21.32
CA THR A 96 -10.70 -12.64 21.55
C THR A 96 -9.97 -12.19 20.27
N PRO A 97 -9.57 -10.91 20.12
CA PRO A 97 -8.86 -10.45 18.93
C PRO A 97 -7.61 -11.29 18.61
N LEU A 98 -7.38 -11.64 17.35
CA LEU A 98 -6.22 -12.43 16.94
C LEU A 98 -4.89 -11.68 17.10
N PHE A 99 -4.94 -10.36 17.00
CA PHE A 99 -3.78 -9.46 17.06
C PHE A 99 -3.86 -8.55 18.28
N GLU A 100 -2.70 -8.20 18.85
CA GLU A 100 -2.60 -7.24 19.95
C GLU A 100 -2.78 -5.80 19.44
N HIS A 101 -2.14 -5.48 18.33
CA HIS A 101 -2.21 -4.18 17.67
C HIS A 101 -2.50 -4.35 16.18
N ILE A 102 -3.20 -3.35 15.62
CA ILE A 102 -3.40 -3.20 14.18
C ILE A 102 -2.82 -1.84 13.80
N ILE A 103 -1.78 -1.86 12.98
CA ILE A 103 -1.13 -0.68 12.42
C ILE A 103 -1.52 -0.57 10.95
N TYR A 104 -2.00 0.59 10.56
CA TYR A 104 -2.46 0.91 9.22
C TYR A 104 -1.52 1.94 8.62
N ILE A 105 -0.95 1.64 7.45
CA ILE A 105 -0.12 2.54 6.67
C ILE A 105 -0.90 2.85 5.40
N PRO A 106 -1.52 4.03 5.27
CA PRO A 106 -2.27 4.36 4.06
C PRO A 106 -1.42 4.30 2.78
N GLY A 107 -2.02 3.80 1.71
CA GLY A 107 -1.52 3.84 0.34
C GLY A 107 -2.14 5.00 -0.44
N ASN A 108 -2.19 4.88 -1.77
CA ASN A 108 -2.82 5.90 -2.60
C ASN A 108 -4.34 5.73 -2.67
N HIS A 109 -4.88 4.51 -2.75
CA HIS A 109 -6.33 4.26 -2.86
C HIS A 109 -7.10 4.56 -1.57
N ASP A 110 -6.41 4.61 -0.43
CA ASP A 110 -6.97 4.92 0.88
C ASP A 110 -6.24 6.07 1.57
N HIS A 111 -5.56 6.94 0.81
CA HIS A 111 -4.81 8.10 1.31
C HIS A 111 -5.66 8.99 2.23
N HIS A 112 -6.97 9.09 1.99
CA HIS A 112 -7.87 9.86 2.86
C HIS A 112 -7.90 9.38 4.33
N ILE A 113 -7.56 8.11 4.60
CA ILE A 113 -7.41 7.62 5.97
C ILE A 113 -6.24 8.32 6.67
N TRP A 114 -5.16 8.63 5.95
CA TRP A 114 -4.06 9.46 6.46
C TRP A 114 -4.56 10.88 6.74
N GLU A 115 -5.29 11.52 5.82
CA GLU A 115 -5.76 12.89 6.01
C GLU A 115 -6.64 13.04 7.27
N ILE A 116 -7.54 12.08 7.53
CA ILE A 116 -8.34 12.05 8.77
C ILE A 116 -7.45 11.89 10.01
N ALA A 117 -6.45 11.01 9.95
CA ALA A 117 -5.52 10.79 11.06
C ALA A 117 -4.64 12.03 11.32
N ARG A 118 -4.14 12.68 10.27
CA ARG A 118 -3.35 13.92 10.31
C ARG A 118 -4.14 15.06 10.95
N GLU A 119 -5.39 15.24 10.55
CA GLU A 119 -6.29 16.24 11.18
C GLU A 119 -6.56 15.90 12.64
N THR A 120 -6.74 14.62 12.97
CA THR A 120 -6.92 14.16 14.36
C THR A 120 -5.68 14.47 15.22
N GLN A 121 -4.48 14.20 14.69
CA GLN A 121 -3.21 14.54 15.32
C GLN A 121 -3.10 16.06 15.56
N TYR A 122 -3.47 16.87 14.57
CA TYR A 122 -3.42 18.33 14.71
C TYR A 122 -4.43 18.86 15.73
N VAL A 123 -5.62 18.27 15.84
CA VAL A 123 -6.58 18.58 16.89
C VAL A 123 -6.01 18.24 18.28
N HIS A 124 -5.29 17.13 18.43
CA HIS A 124 -4.61 16.80 19.69
C HIS A 124 -3.56 17.85 20.05
N TYR A 125 -2.71 18.24 19.10
CA TYR A 125 -1.74 19.32 19.28
C TYR A 125 -2.40 20.63 19.73
N ILE A 126 -3.45 21.09 19.02
CA ILE A 126 -4.14 22.36 19.36
C ILE A 126 -4.69 22.35 20.79
N ARG A 127 -5.15 21.20 21.29
CA ARG A 127 -5.69 21.08 22.66
C ARG A 127 -4.65 21.28 23.74
N GLU A 128 -3.37 21.07 23.42
CA GLU A 128 -2.25 21.28 24.34
C GLU A 128 -1.73 22.72 24.33
N ILE A 129 -2.13 23.51 23.32
CA ILE A 129 -1.72 24.90 23.14
C ILE A 129 -2.76 25.86 23.73
N GLU A 130 -2.29 26.83 24.52
CA GLU A 130 -3.14 27.87 25.12
C GLU A 130 -3.78 28.76 24.03
N ALA A 131 -5.07 29.09 24.21
CA ALA A 131 -5.80 29.96 23.29
C ALA A 131 -5.12 31.32 23.11
N GLY A 132 -4.94 31.73 21.84
CA GLY A 132 -4.27 32.98 21.48
C GLY A 132 -2.75 32.87 21.28
N LYS A 133 -2.16 31.68 21.50
CA LYS A 133 -0.78 31.40 21.06
C LYS A 133 -0.74 31.04 19.56
N PRO A 134 0.38 31.30 18.86
CA PRO A 134 0.60 30.83 17.50
C PRO A 134 0.51 29.31 17.42
N LEU A 135 -0.01 28.80 16.30
CA LEU A 135 -0.05 27.39 15.96
C LEU A 135 0.99 27.12 14.87
N GLU A 136 1.77 26.05 15.03
CA GLU A 136 2.64 25.52 13.99
C GLU A 136 1.79 24.79 12.93
N PRO A 137 2.26 24.67 11.68
CA PRO A 137 1.56 23.90 10.67
C PRO A 137 1.48 22.40 11.05
N PRO A 138 0.45 21.67 10.58
CA PRO A 138 0.37 20.22 10.77
C PRO A 138 1.54 19.53 10.07
N LYS A 139 2.07 18.46 10.70
CA LYS A 139 3.01 17.55 10.04
C LYS A 139 2.32 16.79 8.92
N HIS A 140 3.05 16.51 7.85
CA HIS A 140 2.59 15.74 6.71
C HIS A 140 2.96 14.26 6.79
N THR A 141 3.88 13.88 7.67
CA THR A 141 4.21 12.48 7.98
C THR A 141 4.15 12.21 9.47
N THR A 142 4.10 10.92 9.82
CA THR A 142 4.42 10.46 11.17
C THR A 142 5.93 10.31 11.34
N ASP A 143 6.37 10.13 12.58
CA ASP A 143 7.72 9.67 12.86
C ASP A 143 7.87 8.22 12.32
N LEU A 144 9.09 7.84 11.91
CA LEU A 144 9.45 6.52 11.40
C LEU A 144 9.46 5.48 12.53
N PHE A 145 9.97 5.86 13.72
CA PHE A 145 10.08 4.97 14.87
C PHE A 145 9.24 5.49 16.04
N PHE A 146 8.61 4.56 16.76
CA PHE A 146 7.83 4.85 17.96
C PHE A 146 8.41 4.10 19.15
N GLU A 147 8.50 4.76 20.31
CA GLU A 147 8.92 4.11 21.55
C GLU A 147 7.87 3.10 22.02
N SER A 148 6.59 3.49 21.90
CA SER A 148 5.43 2.64 22.08
C SER A 148 4.44 2.82 20.94
N PHE A 149 3.74 1.75 20.54
CA PHE A 149 2.62 1.86 19.62
C PHE A 149 1.47 2.72 20.17
N ASP A 150 1.39 2.89 21.49
CA ASP A 150 0.41 3.78 22.10
C ASP A 150 0.64 5.27 21.79
N ASP A 151 1.84 5.64 21.36
CA ASP A 151 2.19 7.01 20.95
C ASP A 151 1.70 7.33 19.53
N MET A 152 1.30 6.31 18.76
CA MET A 152 0.78 6.48 17.42
C MET A 152 -0.62 7.11 17.43
N VAL A 153 -0.91 7.93 16.41
CA VAL A 153 -2.26 8.46 16.22
C VAL A 153 -3.21 7.33 15.82
N ALA A 154 -4.38 7.29 16.45
CA ALA A 154 -5.41 6.32 16.08
C ALA A 154 -6.26 6.86 14.91
N SER A 155 -6.58 6.01 13.95
CA SER A 155 -7.58 6.31 12.91
C SER A 155 -8.94 6.44 13.58
N TYR A 156 -9.48 7.65 13.64
CA TYR A 156 -10.78 7.90 14.23
C TYR A 156 -11.87 7.09 13.53
N PHE A 157 -11.88 7.11 12.20
CA PHE A 157 -12.88 6.41 11.41
C PHE A 157 -12.81 4.88 11.60
N LEU A 158 -11.64 4.27 11.41
CA LEU A 158 -11.52 2.81 11.45
C LEU A 158 -11.64 2.25 12.87
N SER A 159 -11.10 2.95 13.88
CA SER A 159 -11.25 2.52 15.27
C SER A 159 -12.72 2.53 15.68
N ASN A 160 -13.47 3.59 15.38
CA ASN A 160 -14.91 3.64 15.71
C ASN A 160 -15.73 2.62 14.90
N LEU A 161 -15.29 2.26 13.70
CA LEU A 161 -15.93 1.20 12.91
C LEU A 161 -15.83 -0.15 13.63
N ILE A 162 -14.63 -0.54 14.07
CA ILE A 162 -14.41 -1.85 14.71
C ILE A 162 -14.92 -1.90 16.16
N MET A 163 -14.93 -0.78 16.88
CA MET A 163 -15.43 -0.71 18.25
C MET A 163 -16.95 -0.95 18.36
N ARG A 164 -17.67 -0.99 17.23
CA ARG A 164 -19.06 -1.46 17.17
C ARG A 164 -19.21 -2.95 17.53
N TYR A 165 -18.12 -3.70 17.48
CA TYR A 165 -18.06 -5.11 17.85
C TYR A 165 -17.49 -5.25 19.27
N PRO A 166 -18.22 -5.88 20.22
CA PRO A 166 -17.76 -5.99 21.61
C PRO A 166 -16.36 -6.60 21.78
N THR A 167 -16.00 -7.56 20.92
CA THR A 167 -14.68 -8.21 20.91
C THR A 167 -13.53 -7.22 20.66
N PHE A 168 -13.78 -6.11 19.97
CA PHE A 168 -12.78 -5.12 19.57
C PHE A 168 -12.96 -3.77 20.27
N GLU A 169 -13.79 -3.68 21.32
CA GLU A 169 -14.10 -2.41 21.99
C GLU A 169 -12.87 -1.68 22.55
N ASN A 170 -11.79 -2.41 22.85
CA ASN A 170 -10.53 -1.88 23.38
C ASN A 170 -9.39 -1.84 22.35
N ILE A 171 -9.67 -2.21 21.09
CA ILE A 171 -8.67 -2.20 20.01
C ILE A 171 -8.78 -0.89 19.24
N ARG A 172 -7.65 -0.20 19.10
CA ARG A 172 -7.50 0.98 18.25
C ARG A 172 -6.73 0.58 16.99
N ILE A 173 -7.14 1.13 15.84
CA ILE A 173 -6.35 1.03 14.61
C ILE A 173 -5.42 2.22 14.58
N LEU A 174 -4.13 1.94 14.73
CA LEU A 174 -3.05 2.93 14.80
C LEU A 174 -2.57 3.28 13.39
N VAL A 175 -2.08 4.50 13.17
CA VAL A 175 -1.66 4.97 11.85
C VAL A 175 -0.19 5.40 11.86
N ALA A 176 0.57 4.90 10.89
CA ALA A 176 1.88 5.41 10.50
C ALA A 176 1.82 5.84 9.03
N TYR A 177 2.50 6.92 8.64
CA TYR A 177 2.51 7.35 7.26
C TYR A 177 3.71 8.23 6.90
N PRO A 178 4.31 8.08 5.70
CA PRO A 178 4.10 6.97 4.76
C PRO A 178 4.96 5.75 5.12
N ASN A 179 5.91 5.91 6.06
CA ASN A 179 6.84 4.87 6.47
C ASN A 179 6.59 4.44 7.92
N LEU A 180 6.84 3.16 8.22
CA LEU A 180 6.95 2.63 9.57
C LEU A 180 8.27 1.85 9.69
N GLY A 181 9.02 2.10 10.76
CA GLY A 181 10.24 1.38 11.09
C GLY A 181 10.08 0.59 12.39
N ILE A 182 10.56 -0.64 12.39
CA ILE A 182 10.65 -1.50 13.58
C ILE A 182 12.10 -1.94 13.74
N THR A 183 12.65 -1.83 14.95
CA THR A 183 14.04 -2.23 15.25
C THR A 183 14.10 -3.34 16.28
N THR A 184 15.10 -4.22 16.17
CA THR A 184 15.44 -5.13 17.28
C THR A 184 15.91 -4.33 18.50
N ARG A 185 15.77 -4.90 19.70
CA ARG A 185 16.20 -4.25 20.96
C ARG A 185 17.68 -3.85 20.97
N ASP A 186 18.52 -4.56 20.24
CA ASP A 186 19.96 -4.25 20.10
C ASP A 186 20.28 -3.27 18.97
N GLY A 187 19.26 -2.80 18.24
CA GLY A 187 19.36 -1.84 17.14
C GLY A 187 20.06 -2.37 15.88
N LYS A 188 20.43 -3.66 15.82
CA LYS A 188 21.23 -4.19 14.70
C LYS A 188 20.41 -4.49 13.46
N LYS A 189 19.14 -4.83 13.63
CA LYS A 189 18.21 -5.06 12.53
C LYS A 189 17.07 -4.05 12.56
N CYS A 190 16.64 -3.66 11.37
CA CYS A 190 15.46 -2.83 11.18
C CYS A 190 14.64 -3.35 10.01
N VAL A 191 13.31 -3.35 10.15
CA VAL A 191 12.39 -3.58 9.04
C VAL A 191 11.60 -2.30 8.81
N LEU A 192 11.62 -1.85 7.56
CA LEU A 192 10.94 -0.66 7.08
C LEU A 192 9.74 -1.08 6.23
N PHE A 193 8.59 -0.49 6.51
CA PHE A 193 7.34 -0.70 5.79
C PHE A 193 6.94 0.59 5.09
N HIS A 194 6.51 0.49 3.86
CA HIS A 194 5.98 1.58 3.06
C HIS A 194 5.02 1.01 2.03
N HIS A 195 3.93 1.68 1.69
CA HIS A 195 2.99 1.13 0.71
C HIS A 195 3.65 0.96 -0.68
N GLY A 196 4.35 1.98 -1.18
CA GLY A 196 5.05 1.90 -2.46
C GLY A 196 4.72 3.02 -3.43
N HIS A 197 3.61 3.74 -3.25
CA HIS A 197 3.15 4.78 -4.19
C HIS A 197 4.23 5.83 -4.54
N TYR A 198 5.07 6.26 -3.60
CA TYR A 198 6.17 7.18 -3.91
C TYR A 198 7.31 6.63 -4.79
N ILE A 199 7.29 5.35 -5.14
CA ILE A 199 8.15 4.74 -6.17
C ILE A 199 7.75 5.25 -7.56
N GLU A 200 6.46 5.50 -7.78
CA GLU A 200 5.96 5.97 -9.07
C GLU A 200 5.95 7.49 -9.15
N SER A 201 6.43 8.03 -10.28
CA SER A 201 6.60 9.48 -10.43
C SER A 201 5.29 10.26 -10.47
N ILE A 202 4.16 9.61 -10.76
CA ILE A 202 2.86 10.28 -10.81
C ILE A 202 2.42 10.80 -9.43
N TYR A 203 2.84 10.12 -8.35
CA TYR A 203 2.57 10.55 -6.98
C TYR A 203 3.51 11.67 -6.51
N GLN A 204 4.56 11.99 -7.28
CA GLN A 204 5.45 13.15 -7.07
C GLN A 204 5.23 14.24 -8.13
N LEU A 205 4.06 14.26 -8.78
CA LEU A 205 3.81 15.13 -9.92
C LEU A 205 3.90 16.62 -9.54
N ILE A 206 3.30 17.03 -8.41
CA ILE A 206 3.27 18.44 -8.01
C ILE A 206 4.68 18.94 -7.68
N SER A 207 5.47 18.14 -6.97
CA SER A 207 6.88 18.44 -6.72
C SER A 207 7.69 18.56 -8.00
N THR A 208 7.44 17.65 -8.96
CA THR A 208 8.10 17.70 -10.27
C THR A 208 7.73 18.98 -11.04
N LEU A 209 6.45 19.37 -11.00
CA LEU A 209 5.96 20.60 -11.62
C LEU A 209 6.57 21.84 -10.96
N ARG A 210 6.56 21.93 -9.62
CA ARG A 210 7.16 23.04 -8.87
C ARG A 210 8.63 23.23 -9.24
N SER A 211 9.38 22.13 -9.26
CA SER A 211 10.81 22.13 -9.59
C SER A 211 11.07 22.69 -10.99
N LEU A 212 10.27 22.28 -11.97
CA LEU A 212 10.42 22.68 -13.37
C LEU A 212 9.92 24.09 -13.66
N LEU A 213 8.82 24.53 -13.03
CA LEU A 213 8.23 25.84 -13.28
C LEU A 213 8.98 26.98 -12.59
N PHE A 214 9.54 26.72 -11.42
CA PHE A 214 10.21 27.72 -10.60
C PHE A 214 11.73 27.56 -10.56
N ASP A 215 12.29 26.62 -11.34
CA ASP A 215 13.72 26.29 -11.36
C ASP A 215 14.26 26.03 -9.94
N THR A 216 13.52 25.22 -9.17
CA THR A 216 13.88 24.83 -7.80
C THR A 216 14.29 23.36 -7.75
N ASP A 217 15.14 23.02 -6.78
CA ASP A 217 15.50 21.62 -6.55
C ASP A 217 14.27 20.82 -6.09
N PRO A 218 14.08 19.56 -6.56
CA PRO A 218 13.00 18.73 -6.07
C PRO A 218 13.14 18.44 -4.58
N PRO A 219 12.03 18.34 -3.84
CA PRO A 219 12.07 17.99 -2.43
C PRO A 219 12.76 16.65 -2.24
N ASP A 220 13.53 16.58 -1.19
CA ASP A 220 14.52 15.52 -1.01
C ASP A 220 14.32 14.75 0.30
N ASN A 221 13.35 15.17 1.11
CA ASN A 221 12.84 14.52 2.32
C ASN A 221 11.34 14.23 2.18
N ILE A 222 10.86 13.26 2.97
CA ILE A 222 9.51 12.71 2.79
C ILE A 222 8.40 13.67 3.24
N GLU A 223 8.67 14.49 4.26
CA GLU A 223 7.73 15.50 4.76
C GLU A 223 7.38 16.52 3.67
N GLU A 224 8.38 17.05 2.97
CA GLU A 224 8.15 17.98 1.86
C GLU A 224 7.50 17.31 0.65
N ILE A 225 7.89 16.07 0.33
CA ILE A 225 7.27 15.31 -0.76
C ILE A 225 5.77 15.15 -0.49
N GLU A 226 5.38 14.72 0.70
CA GLU A 226 3.97 14.59 1.07
C GLU A 226 3.28 15.97 1.13
N ALA A 227 3.90 16.98 1.75
CA ALA A 227 3.33 18.32 1.87
C ALA A 227 2.96 18.94 0.51
N GLU A 228 3.71 18.62 -0.54
CA GLU A 228 3.43 19.11 -1.88
C GLU A 228 2.43 18.28 -2.67
N ASN A 229 2.38 16.96 -2.43
CA ASN A 229 1.60 16.04 -3.25
C ASN A 229 0.32 15.53 -2.59
N PHE A 230 0.12 15.69 -1.27
CA PHE A 230 -1.01 15.09 -0.54
C PHE A 230 -2.36 15.44 -1.19
N ALA A 231 -2.59 16.71 -1.57
CA ALA A 231 -3.86 17.13 -2.14
C ALA A 231 -4.09 16.56 -3.55
N TRP A 232 -3.01 16.34 -4.30
CA TRP A 232 -3.06 15.66 -5.59
C TRP A 232 -3.42 14.19 -5.41
N ILE A 233 -2.81 13.53 -4.43
CA ILE A 233 -3.05 12.11 -4.12
C ILE A 233 -4.48 11.91 -3.59
N ASP A 234 -4.86 12.61 -2.51
CA ASP A 234 -6.18 12.49 -1.88
C ASP A 234 -7.30 12.80 -2.88
N PHE A 235 -7.13 13.81 -3.75
CA PHE A 235 -8.15 14.14 -4.73
C PHE A 235 -8.37 13.00 -5.73
N PHE A 236 -7.31 12.57 -6.42
CA PHE A 236 -7.44 11.63 -7.55
C PHE A 236 -7.67 10.19 -7.12
N TRP A 237 -7.04 9.75 -6.03
CA TRP A 237 -7.10 8.37 -5.56
C TRP A 237 -7.95 8.20 -4.29
N SER A 238 -8.72 9.21 -3.89
CA SER A 238 -9.73 9.02 -2.84
C SER A 238 -10.99 9.89 -2.97
N ALA A 239 -10.89 11.19 -3.24
CA ALA A 239 -12.07 12.07 -3.27
C ALA A 239 -13.00 11.77 -4.46
N LEU A 240 -12.43 11.37 -5.60
CA LEU A 240 -13.17 11.08 -6.82
C LEU A 240 -14.15 9.90 -6.66
N GLY A 241 -13.70 8.74 -6.15
CA GLY A 241 -14.58 7.60 -5.87
C GLY A 241 -15.69 7.93 -4.87
N ARG A 242 -15.36 8.75 -3.86
CA ARG A 242 -16.31 9.21 -2.84
C ARG A 242 -17.36 10.22 -3.36
N SER A 243 -17.23 10.71 -4.59
CA SER A 243 -18.13 11.73 -5.16
C SER A 243 -19.44 11.18 -5.74
N GLY A 244 -19.80 9.92 -5.47
CA GLY A 244 -21.11 9.38 -5.85
C GLY A 244 -21.25 9.16 -7.36
N LYS A 245 -22.43 9.45 -7.90
CA LYS A 245 -22.71 9.38 -9.36
C LYS A 245 -21.85 10.33 -10.20
N ALA A 246 -21.27 11.38 -9.61
CA ALA A 246 -20.28 12.19 -10.29
C ALA A 246 -18.95 11.44 -10.45
N GLY A 247 -18.61 10.56 -9.49
CA GLY A 247 -17.49 9.63 -9.52
C GLY A 247 -17.63 8.50 -10.55
N GLU A 248 -18.84 8.01 -10.82
CA GLU A 248 -19.10 7.03 -11.90
C GLU A 248 -18.71 7.58 -13.31
N ALA A 249 -18.85 8.90 -13.52
CA ALA A 249 -18.35 9.55 -14.74
C ALA A 249 -16.83 9.78 -14.72
N VAL A 250 -16.19 9.62 -13.57
CA VAL A 250 -14.76 9.89 -13.33
C VAL A 250 -13.92 8.63 -13.48
N GLU A 251 -14.45 7.42 -13.39
CA GLU A 251 -13.75 6.20 -13.87
C GLU A 251 -13.31 6.40 -15.33
N SER A 252 -14.17 7.03 -16.15
CA SER A 252 -13.82 7.48 -17.50
C SER A 252 -12.77 8.60 -17.54
N ILE A 253 -12.61 9.40 -16.49
CA ILE A 253 -11.55 10.42 -16.34
C ILE A 253 -10.24 9.77 -15.89
N TYR A 254 -10.27 8.76 -15.02
CA TYR A 254 -9.13 7.94 -14.61
C TYR A 254 -8.56 7.17 -15.81
N GLU A 255 -9.40 6.45 -16.56
CA GLU A 255 -9.03 5.82 -17.83
C GLU A 255 -8.54 6.86 -18.86
N ARG A 256 -9.06 8.08 -18.83
CA ARG A 256 -8.56 9.20 -19.66
C ARG A 256 -7.25 9.79 -19.15
N MET A 257 -6.94 9.77 -17.86
CA MET A 257 -5.64 10.21 -17.36
C MET A 257 -4.54 9.18 -17.65
N LEU A 258 -4.90 7.89 -17.65
CA LEU A 258 -4.07 6.80 -18.19
C LEU A 258 -4.01 6.85 -19.73
N SER A 259 -5.02 7.45 -20.38
CA SER A 259 -5.01 7.75 -21.82
C SER A 259 -4.10 8.94 -22.14
N ILE A 260 -2.93 8.61 -22.71
CA ILE A 260 -1.93 9.51 -23.31
C ILE A 260 -2.50 10.81 -23.92
N SER A 261 -3.56 10.72 -24.74
CA SER A 261 -4.09 11.89 -25.45
C SER A 261 -4.88 12.85 -24.57
N HIS A 262 -5.52 12.35 -23.51
CA HIS A 262 -6.39 13.15 -22.67
C HIS A 262 -5.62 13.80 -21.52
N PHE A 263 -4.60 13.12 -20.96
CA PHE A 263 -3.69 13.74 -20.00
C PHE A 263 -2.99 14.96 -20.61
N HIS A 264 -2.41 14.83 -21.81
CA HIS A 264 -1.82 15.97 -22.55
C HIS A 264 -2.82 17.12 -22.74
N LYS A 265 -4.10 16.81 -23.00
CA LYS A 265 -5.14 17.83 -23.19
C LYS A 265 -5.48 18.54 -21.88
N LEU A 266 -5.69 17.80 -20.80
CA LEU A 266 -6.00 18.34 -19.47
C LEU A 266 -4.89 19.29 -18.99
N ILE A 267 -3.66 18.87 -19.24
CA ILE A 267 -2.43 19.60 -18.98
C ILE A 267 -2.30 20.86 -19.86
N SER A 268 -2.60 20.75 -21.16
CA SER A 268 -2.63 21.90 -22.07
C SER A 268 -3.72 22.91 -21.69
N ASP A 269 -4.88 22.44 -21.26
CA ASP A 269 -5.99 23.29 -20.82
C ASP A 269 -5.64 23.99 -19.50
N PHE A 270 -4.98 23.30 -18.56
CA PHE A 270 -4.45 23.90 -17.34
C PHE A 270 -3.38 24.95 -17.64
N ALA A 271 -2.41 24.66 -18.52
CA ALA A 271 -1.38 25.59 -18.94
C ALA A 271 -1.95 26.90 -19.49
N LYS A 272 -2.96 26.78 -20.35
CA LYS A 272 -3.66 27.90 -20.95
C LYS A 272 -4.41 28.74 -19.90
N ASN A 273 -5.16 28.09 -19.01
CA ASN A 273 -5.92 28.77 -17.97
C ASN A 273 -5.05 29.41 -16.89
N ALA A 274 -3.89 28.80 -16.56
CA ALA A 274 -2.93 29.34 -15.61
C ALA A 274 -2.23 30.58 -16.20
N ALA A 275 -1.81 30.53 -17.46
CA ALA A 275 -1.21 31.68 -18.17
C ALA A 275 -2.20 32.84 -18.27
N GLU A 276 -3.48 32.58 -18.58
CA GLU A 276 -4.53 33.62 -18.63
C GLU A 276 -4.82 34.28 -17.27
N LYS A 277 -4.50 33.64 -16.15
CA LYS A 277 -4.91 34.07 -14.80
C LYS A 277 -3.79 34.67 -13.95
N TYR A 278 -2.52 34.29 -14.17
CA TYR A 278 -1.43 34.62 -13.25
C TYR A 278 -0.40 35.64 -13.76
N ASP A 279 -0.52 36.14 -15.00
CA ASP A 279 0.34 37.19 -15.60
C ASP A 279 1.80 37.05 -15.12
N LEU A 280 2.43 35.91 -15.45
CA LEU A 280 3.75 35.55 -14.93
C LEU A 280 4.78 36.59 -15.43
N PRO A 281 5.89 36.83 -14.71
CA PRO A 281 6.70 38.00 -14.99
C PRO A 281 7.52 37.87 -16.29
N GLY A 282 7.02 38.49 -17.37
CA GLY A 282 7.84 39.17 -18.37
C GLY A 282 7.83 38.62 -19.80
N TRP A 283 7.08 37.56 -20.12
CA TRP A 283 7.16 36.89 -21.42
C TRP A 283 5.75 36.64 -21.97
N GLY A 284 5.04 37.71 -22.38
CA GLY A 284 3.59 37.76 -22.68
C GLY A 284 2.85 36.46 -22.99
N ASP A 285 1.66 36.31 -22.40
CA ASP A 285 0.76 35.15 -22.22
C ASP A 285 0.92 33.97 -23.20
N TRP A 286 1.10 34.25 -24.48
CA TRP A 286 1.26 33.23 -25.53
C TRP A 286 2.59 32.46 -25.44
N MET A 287 3.69 33.11 -25.06
CA MET A 287 4.99 32.44 -24.90
C MET A 287 5.07 31.62 -23.61
N GLU A 288 4.50 32.15 -22.52
CA GLU A 288 4.33 31.44 -21.25
C GLU A 288 3.47 30.19 -21.41
N ALA A 289 2.33 30.29 -22.10
CA ALA A 289 1.47 29.13 -22.40
C ALA A 289 2.22 28.06 -23.21
N LYS A 290 3.01 28.45 -24.22
CA LYS A 290 3.81 27.50 -25.00
C LYS A 290 4.98 26.88 -24.23
N PHE A 291 5.59 27.64 -23.34
CA PHE A 291 6.64 27.12 -22.48
C PHE A 291 6.07 26.12 -21.47
N LEU A 292 4.96 26.48 -20.80
CA LEU A 292 4.19 25.60 -19.93
C LEU A 292 3.77 24.33 -20.68
N GLU A 293 3.14 24.46 -21.84
CA GLU A 293 2.73 23.34 -22.69
C GLU A 293 3.94 22.44 -23.04
N LYS A 294 5.11 23.01 -23.35
CA LYS A 294 6.33 22.24 -23.64
C LYS A 294 6.89 21.52 -22.42
N VAL A 295 6.97 22.20 -21.28
CA VAL A 295 7.42 21.60 -20.00
C VAL A 295 6.49 20.45 -19.64
N LEU A 296 5.19 20.71 -19.71
CA LEU A 296 4.17 19.76 -19.32
C LEU A 296 4.05 18.57 -20.29
N ASN A 297 4.15 18.79 -21.60
CA ASN A 297 4.26 17.71 -22.58
C ASN A 297 5.54 16.88 -22.34
N SER A 298 6.64 17.50 -21.92
CA SER A 298 7.85 16.75 -21.55
C SER A 298 7.68 15.94 -20.26
N ILE A 299 6.84 16.39 -19.33
CA ILE A 299 6.48 15.63 -18.12
C ILE A 299 5.58 14.47 -18.50
N ALA A 300 4.55 14.73 -19.31
CA ALA A 300 3.70 13.68 -19.86
C ALA A 300 4.54 12.66 -20.62
N ASP A 301 5.41 13.04 -21.55
CA ASP A 301 6.33 12.11 -22.24
C ASP A 301 7.24 11.32 -21.27
N LYS A 302 7.67 11.94 -20.16
CA LYS A 302 8.45 11.27 -19.10
C LYS A 302 7.62 10.32 -18.26
N LEU A 303 6.32 10.57 -18.07
CA LEU A 303 5.38 9.67 -17.39
C LEU A 303 4.92 8.55 -18.34
N LEU A 304 4.78 8.85 -19.64
CA LEU A 304 4.18 7.99 -20.67
C LEU A 304 5.16 7.03 -21.35
N LYS A 305 6.46 7.38 -21.46
CA LYS A 305 7.49 6.44 -21.93
C LYS A 305 7.76 5.29 -20.95
N ARG A 306 7.13 5.32 -19.76
CA ARG A 306 7.43 4.43 -18.63
C ARG A 306 6.53 3.20 -18.49
N GLU A 307 5.32 3.22 -19.05
CA GLU A 307 4.34 2.12 -18.86
C GLU A 307 4.47 0.96 -19.87
N ARG A 308 5.23 1.11 -20.96
CA ARG A 308 5.09 0.23 -22.14
C ARG A 308 6.08 -0.93 -22.31
N ALA A 309 6.85 -1.31 -21.30
CA ALA A 309 7.77 -2.42 -21.47
C ALA A 309 7.86 -3.33 -20.24
N GLN A 310 7.26 -4.52 -20.40
CA GLN A 310 7.55 -5.81 -19.75
C GLN A 310 6.46 -6.30 -18.79
N ARG A 311 5.68 -7.25 -19.30
CA ARG A 311 4.74 -8.08 -18.54
C ARG A 311 5.44 -9.23 -17.79
N ASP A 312 6.69 -9.54 -18.16
CA ASP A 312 7.41 -10.71 -17.64
C ASP A 312 8.29 -10.43 -16.40
N LEU A 313 8.38 -9.17 -15.94
CA LEU A 313 9.20 -8.80 -14.78
C LEU A 313 8.35 -8.33 -13.59
N PRO A 314 8.72 -8.68 -12.34
CA PRO A 314 8.00 -8.22 -11.15
C PRO A 314 8.02 -6.70 -10.93
N LEU A 315 9.09 -6.03 -11.36
CA LEU A 315 9.16 -4.58 -11.42
C LEU A 315 9.42 -4.14 -12.85
N SER A 316 8.70 -3.11 -13.29
CA SER A 316 9.07 -2.39 -14.51
C SER A 316 10.40 -1.65 -14.30
N SER A 317 11.11 -1.34 -15.38
CA SER A 317 12.37 -0.56 -15.26
C SER A 317 12.19 0.79 -14.57
N ASP A 318 10.96 1.33 -14.58
CA ASP A 318 10.62 2.58 -13.93
C ASP A 318 10.30 2.42 -12.46
N ALA A 319 9.55 1.38 -12.09
CA ALA A 319 9.34 1.02 -10.70
C ALA A 319 10.68 0.67 -10.03
N GLU A 320 11.58 -0.01 -10.74
CA GLU A 320 12.95 -0.27 -10.28
C GLU A 320 13.71 1.04 -10.02
N ARG A 321 13.78 1.96 -11.00
CA ARG A 321 14.43 3.27 -10.79
C ARG A 321 13.80 4.08 -9.65
N GLY A 322 12.49 4.04 -9.55
CA GLY A 322 11.72 4.69 -8.48
C GLY A 322 12.06 4.13 -7.11
N LEU A 323 12.16 2.80 -6.99
CA LEU A 323 12.51 2.09 -5.78
C LEU A 323 13.90 2.53 -5.30
N TRP A 324 14.90 2.54 -6.18
CA TRP A 324 16.24 3.03 -5.83
C TRP A 324 16.21 4.49 -5.40
N LYS A 325 15.54 5.36 -6.16
CA LYS A 325 15.45 6.80 -5.84
C LYS A 325 14.80 7.02 -4.46
N TYR A 326 13.76 6.27 -4.15
CA TYR A 326 13.03 6.41 -2.88
C TYR A 326 13.85 5.88 -1.69
N VAL A 327 14.38 4.65 -1.81
CA VAL A 327 15.13 3.97 -0.75
C VAL A 327 16.44 4.70 -0.46
N GLU A 328 17.23 5.05 -1.47
CA GLU A 328 18.52 5.76 -1.31
C GLU A 328 18.36 7.25 -0.97
N GLY A 329 17.17 7.82 -1.19
CA GLY A 329 16.89 9.24 -1.05
C GLY A 329 16.06 9.54 0.20
N PRO A 330 14.75 9.86 0.06
CA PRO A 330 13.90 10.28 1.17
C PRO A 330 13.90 9.31 2.36
N LEU A 331 13.79 8.00 2.11
CA LEU A 331 13.72 6.99 3.17
C LEU A 331 15.03 6.92 3.96
N LEU A 332 16.18 6.85 3.27
CA LEU A 332 17.49 6.84 3.92
C LEU A 332 17.73 8.12 4.74
N LYS A 333 17.26 9.27 4.27
CA LYS A 333 17.38 10.53 5.03
C LYS A 333 16.52 10.52 6.28
N GLN A 334 15.26 10.10 6.18
CA GLN A 334 14.39 9.95 7.35
C GLN A 334 15.02 8.98 8.37
N LEU A 335 15.49 7.83 7.89
CA LEU A 335 16.17 6.82 8.70
C LEU A 335 17.39 7.40 9.43
N ARG A 336 18.24 8.18 8.76
CA ARG A 336 19.42 8.81 9.36
C ARG A 336 19.08 9.94 10.32
N TYR A 337 17.98 10.65 10.08
CA TYR A 337 17.53 11.75 10.92
C TYR A 337 16.95 11.24 12.24
N GLU A 338 16.15 10.18 12.18
CA GLU A 338 15.42 9.66 13.35
C GLU A 338 16.19 8.62 14.16
N LEU A 339 17.14 7.90 13.55
CA LEU A 339 18.02 7.01 14.31
C LEU A 339 19.03 7.80 15.12
N THR A 340 18.83 7.83 16.44
CA THR A 340 19.76 8.44 17.41
C THR A 340 20.93 7.51 17.80
N GLY A 341 20.88 6.25 17.37
CA GLY A 341 21.83 5.18 17.74
C GLY A 341 22.71 4.68 16.59
N MET A 342 23.14 3.42 16.69
CA MET A 342 23.90 2.76 15.63
C MET A 342 22.99 2.53 14.41
N PHE A 343 23.50 2.87 13.22
CA PHE A 343 22.81 2.57 11.98
C PHE A 343 22.72 1.04 11.81
N PRO A 344 21.52 0.47 11.60
CA PRO A 344 21.33 -0.98 11.54
C PRO A 344 22.17 -1.61 10.43
N SER A 345 22.79 -2.74 10.76
CA SER A 345 23.61 -3.51 9.84
C SER A 345 22.80 -4.41 8.91
N GLN A 346 21.53 -4.67 9.24
CA GLN A 346 20.61 -5.51 8.48
C GLN A 346 19.29 -4.75 8.32
N ILE A 347 18.83 -4.60 7.08
CA ILE A 347 17.59 -3.89 6.77
C ILE A 347 16.69 -4.81 5.96
N GLY A 348 15.43 -4.92 6.37
CA GLY A 348 14.35 -5.38 5.51
C GLY A 348 13.53 -4.20 5.01
N PHE A 349 13.09 -4.25 3.75
CA PHE A 349 12.15 -3.28 3.19
C PHE A 349 10.94 -4.02 2.62
N VAL A 350 9.76 -3.78 3.19
CA VAL A 350 8.51 -4.42 2.81
C VAL A 350 7.59 -3.38 2.18
N PHE A 351 7.14 -3.62 0.95
CA PHE A 351 6.23 -2.73 0.24
C PHE A 351 5.20 -3.50 -0.60
N GLY A 352 4.19 -2.80 -1.10
CA GLY A 352 3.12 -3.30 -1.97
C GLY A 352 3.04 -2.53 -3.29
N HIS A 353 1.85 -2.06 -3.67
CA HIS A 353 1.53 -1.14 -4.76
C HIS A 353 1.57 -1.72 -6.18
N THR A 354 2.50 -2.62 -6.50
CA THR A 354 2.72 -3.05 -7.89
C THR A 354 1.90 -4.27 -8.31
N HIS A 355 1.15 -4.86 -7.38
CA HIS A 355 0.41 -6.12 -7.53
C HIS A 355 1.25 -7.35 -7.94
N LYS A 356 2.59 -7.21 -7.93
CA LYS A 356 3.55 -8.19 -8.44
C LYS A 356 4.48 -8.64 -7.33
N PRO A 357 4.14 -9.72 -6.62
CA PRO A 357 4.83 -10.05 -5.41
C PRO A 357 6.22 -10.60 -5.78
N PHE A 358 7.26 -10.13 -5.09
CA PHE A 358 8.63 -10.64 -5.24
C PHE A 358 9.43 -10.51 -3.95
N GLN A 359 10.60 -11.13 -3.94
CA GLN A 359 11.53 -11.05 -2.83
C GLN A 359 12.94 -11.17 -3.37
N GLN A 360 13.80 -10.23 -3.01
CA GLN A 360 15.17 -10.16 -3.52
C GLN A 360 16.05 -9.34 -2.58
N ASP A 361 17.31 -9.74 -2.48
CA ASP A 361 18.32 -8.94 -1.81
C ASP A 361 18.85 -7.91 -2.80
N LEU A 362 18.73 -6.64 -2.43
CA LEU A 362 19.17 -5.52 -3.25
C LEU A 362 20.24 -4.71 -2.51
N HIS A 363 21.15 -4.13 -3.28
CA HIS A 363 22.19 -3.27 -2.73
C HIS A 363 21.88 -1.81 -3.05
N PHE A 364 21.56 -1.05 -2.00
CA PHE A 364 21.28 0.38 -2.08
C PHE A 364 22.44 1.19 -1.52
N ALA A 365 22.80 2.28 -2.20
CA ALA A 365 23.81 3.20 -1.74
C ALA A 365 23.43 3.80 -0.38
N GLY A 366 24.40 3.86 0.53
CA GLY A 366 24.23 4.46 1.86
C GLY A 366 23.74 3.50 2.95
N TYR A 367 23.48 2.23 2.61
CA TYR A 367 23.24 1.13 3.53
C TYR A 367 24.51 0.28 3.72
N GLN A 368 24.65 -0.40 4.88
CA GLN A 368 25.88 -1.13 5.23
C GLN A 368 26.04 -2.49 4.52
N GLY A 369 24.96 -3.01 3.93
CA GLY A 369 24.94 -4.32 3.29
C GLY A 369 23.72 -4.49 2.39
N TRP A 370 23.37 -5.75 2.13
CA TRP A 370 22.15 -6.09 1.42
C TRP A 370 20.92 -5.62 2.21
N VAL A 371 19.90 -5.21 1.46
CA VAL A 371 18.56 -4.94 1.96
C VAL A 371 17.64 -6.04 1.46
N ASP A 372 16.97 -6.72 2.38
CA ASP A 372 16.01 -7.77 2.07
C ASP A 372 14.71 -7.11 1.60
N VAL A 373 14.48 -7.07 0.29
CA VAL A 373 13.32 -6.40 -0.28
C VAL A 373 12.21 -7.41 -0.52
N TYR A 374 11.01 -7.09 -0.02
CA TYR A 374 9.80 -7.87 -0.21
C TYR A 374 8.71 -6.99 -0.78
N ASN A 375 8.14 -7.42 -1.90
CA ASN A 375 6.90 -6.89 -2.43
C ASN A 375 5.76 -7.88 -2.15
N THR A 376 4.72 -7.43 -1.46
CA THR A 376 3.55 -8.22 -1.07
C THR A 376 2.59 -8.50 -2.22
N GLY A 377 2.70 -7.80 -3.34
CA GLY A 377 1.80 -7.92 -4.49
C GLY A 377 0.42 -7.36 -4.18
N GLY A 378 -0.62 -7.94 -4.80
CA GLY A 378 -1.99 -7.43 -4.73
C GLY A 378 -3.05 -8.51 -4.87
N TRP A 379 -4.21 -8.25 -4.29
CA TRP A 379 -5.34 -9.16 -4.26
C TRP A 379 -6.37 -8.86 -5.37
N VAL A 380 -6.03 -7.97 -6.30
CA VAL A 380 -6.90 -7.46 -7.37
C VAL A 380 -6.59 -8.15 -8.71
N ILE A 381 -7.64 -8.41 -9.49
CA ILE A 381 -7.53 -8.97 -10.84
C ILE A 381 -7.57 -7.85 -11.88
N ASP A 382 -6.39 -7.38 -12.28
CA ASP A 382 -6.24 -6.21 -13.16
C ASP A 382 -6.58 -6.48 -14.65
N SER A 383 -6.67 -7.75 -15.04
CA SER A 383 -6.65 -8.15 -16.44
C SER A 383 -7.45 -9.43 -16.71
N VAL A 384 -8.07 -9.48 -17.90
CA VAL A 384 -8.78 -10.69 -18.37
C VAL A 384 -7.82 -11.82 -18.70
N ALA A 385 -6.62 -11.48 -19.19
CA ALA A 385 -5.54 -12.43 -19.41
C ALA A 385 -4.75 -12.63 -18.12
N ARG A 386 -4.35 -13.88 -17.85
CA ARG A 386 -3.59 -14.16 -16.63
C ARG A 386 -2.17 -13.66 -16.80
N GLU A 387 -1.64 -13.00 -15.79
CA GLU A 387 -0.29 -12.45 -15.80
C GLU A 387 0.53 -13.15 -14.70
N PRO A 388 1.45 -14.08 -15.03
CA PRO A 388 2.10 -14.94 -14.04
C PRO A 388 2.91 -14.23 -12.96
N VAL A 389 3.26 -12.97 -13.18
CA VAL A 389 3.96 -12.13 -12.20
C VAL A 389 3.02 -11.43 -11.23
N HIS A 390 1.71 -11.41 -11.48
CA HIS A 390 0.70 -10.87 -10.57
C HIS A 390 0.35 -11.90 -9.50
N GLY A 391 -0.07 -11.43 -8.33
CA GLY A 391 -0.52 -12.26 -7.22
C GLY A 391 -0.32 -11.58 -5.87
N ALA A 392 -0.52 -12.32 -4.78
CA ALA A 392 -0.38 -11.76 -3.45
C ALA A 392 0.48 -12.62 -2.51
N SER A 393 1.04 -11.97 -1.50
CA SER A 393 1.84 -12.57 -0.44
C SER A 393 1.53 -11.94 0.91
N VAL A 394 1.80 -12.71 1.96
CA VAL A 394 1.87 -12.21 3.34
C VAL A 394 3.32 -12.23 3.78
N VAL A 395 3.83 -11.12 4.29
CA VAL A 395 5.16 -11.10 4.91
C VAL A 395 5.02 -11.30 6.41
N LEU A 396 5.74 -12.29 6.94
CA LEU A 396 5.77 -12.60 8.36
C LEU A 396 7.14 -12.23 8.92
N ALA A 397 7.20 -11.80 10.17
CA ALA A 397 8.44 -11.58 10.90
C ALA A 397 8.38 -12.15 12.32
N ASP A 398 9.51 -12.61 12.83
CA ASP A 398 9.67 -13.05 14.23
C ASP A 398 10.14 -11.92 15.16
N GLU A 399 10.37 -12.25 16.43
CA GLU A 399 10.86 -11.32 17.46
C GLU A 399 12.25 -10.73 17.16
N ASP A 400 13.05 -11.41 16.35
CA ASP A 400 14.39 -11.01 15.90
C ASP A 400 14.35 -10.35 14.51
N LEU A 401 13.15 -9.99 14.04
CA LEU A 401 12.87 -9.39 12.73
C LEU A 401 13.42 -10.21 11.55
N ASN A 402 13.50 -11.53 11.67
CA ASN A 402 13.76 -12.41 10.54
C ASN A 402 12.52 -12.45 9.65
N LEU A 403 12.65 -12.09 8.38
CA LEU A 403 11.53 -12.03 7.44
C LEU A 403 11.34 -13.35 6.69
N THR A 404 10.08 -13.67 6.38
CA THR A 404 9.72 -14.69 5.38
C THR A 404 8.48 -14.26 4.63
N CYS A 405 8.42 -14.61 3.35
CA CYS A 405 7.29 -14.32 2.47
C CYS A 405 6.48 -15.59 2.27
N LEU A 406 5.22 -15.56 2.66
CA LEU A 406 4.23 -16.57 2.28
C LEU A 406 3.58 -16.09 0.98
N ARG A 407 4.11 -16.54 -0.17
CA ARG A 407 3.49 -16.28 -1.48
C ARG A 407 2.18 -17.07 -1.53
N MET A 408 1.06 -16.38 -1.40
CA MET A 408 -0.25 -17.00 -1.29
C MET A 408 -0.70 -17.51 -2.65
N TYR A 409 -0.48 -16.73 -3.70
CA TYR A 409 -0.68 -17.16 -5.07
C TYR A 409 0.12 -16.29 -6.04
N ASN A 410 0.36 -16.84 -7.22
CA ASN A 410 0.54 -16.09 -8.45
C ASN A 410 -0.58 -16.47 -9.41
N GLU A 411 -0.95 -15.58 -10.33
CA GLU A 411 -1.85 -15.99 -11.41
C GLU A 411 -1.18 -17.06 -12.28
N ALA A 412 -1.99 -17.99 -12.78
CA ALA A 412 -1.52 -19.05 -13.63
C ALA A 412 -2.61 -19.45 -14.63
N GLU A 413 -2.21 -20.03 -15.75
CA GLU A 413 -3.17 -20.57 -16.72
C GLU A 413 -3.87 -21.82 -16.18
N GLU A 414 -3.11 -22.70 -15.53
CA GLU A 414 -3.62 -23.96 -14.98
C GLU A 414 -3.95 -23.80 -13.49
N PRO A 415 -5.15 -24.22 -13.02
CA PRO A 415 -5.56 -24.13 -11.62
C PRO A 415 -4.58 -24.81 -10.65
N GLU A 416 -3.91 -25.87 -11.08
CA GLU A 416 -2.95 -26.62 -10.27
C GLU A 416 -1.69 -25.81 -9.92
N ASP A 417 -1.39 -24.75 -10.67
CA ASP A 417 -0.20 -23.93 -10.49
C ASP A 417 -0.42 -22.75 -9.52
N TYR A 418 -1.67 -22.50 -9.12
CA TYR A 418 -1.94 -21.69 -7.94
C TYR A 418 -1.47 -22.48 -6.71
N LYS A 419 -0.27 -22.15 -6.21
CA LYS A 419 0.32 -22.83 -5.05
C LYS A 419 0.82 -21.80 -4.05
N VAL A 420 0.56 -22.10 -2.78
CA VAL A 420 1.17 -21.36 -1.68
C VAL A 420 2.64 -21.79 -1.56
N GLU A 421 3.55 -20.84 -1.60
CA GLU A 421 4.99 -21.08 -1.46
C GLU A 421 5.59 -20.23 -0.33
N VAL A 422 6.52 -20.81 0.41
CA VAL A 422 7.31 -20.07 1.41
C VAL A 422 8.62 -19.66 0.77
N LYS A 423 8.82 -18.36 0.60
CA LYS A 423 9.99 -17.73 -0.01
C LYS A 423 10.72 -16.85 1.00
N ARG A 424 11.98 -16.57 0.72
CA ARG A 424 12.76 -15.54 1.42
C ARG A 424 13.68 -14.84 0.42
N ALA A 425 13.97 -13.58 0.69
CA ALA A 425 15.09 -12.88 0.07
C ALA A 425 16.39 -13.55 0.58
N THR A 426 17.36 -13.77 -0.32
CA THR A 426 18.63 -14.45 0.02
C THR A 426 19.77 -14.06 -0.90
N HIS A 427 20.99 -14.10 -0.38
CA HIS A 427 22.23 -14.00 -1.13
C HIS A 427 23.22 -15.12 -0.78
N ALA A 428 24.25 -15.29 -1.61
CA ALA A 428 25.25 -16.34 -1.41
C ALA A 428 26.05 -16.11 -0.11
N GLY A 429 26.13 -17.14 0.73
CA GLY A 429 26.88 -17.10 1.99
C GLY A 429 26.06 -16.66 3.21
N GLU A 430 24.79 -16.32 3.03
CA GLU A 430 23.89 -15.96 4.11
C GLU A 430 23.57 -17.16 5.02
N LEU A 431 23.42 -16.89 6.32
CA LEU A 431 23.07 -17.91 7.30
C LEU A 431 21.64 -18.45 7.07
N LYS A 432 21.37 -19.63 7.63
CA LYS A 432 20.01 -20.18 7.64
C LYS A 432 19.11 -19.34 8.54
N ASN A 433 17.96 -18.97 8.02
CA ASN A 433 16.89 -18.33 8.76
C ASN A 433 15.98 -19.41 9.39
N SER A 434 16.08 -19.63 10.70
CA SER A 434 15.29 -20.65 11.42
C SER A 434 13.79 -20.38 11.40
N PHE A 435 13.38 -19.10 11.34
CA PHE A 435 11.99 -18.71 11.22
C PHE A 435 11.41 -19.13 9.87
N HIS A 436 12.12 -18.86 8.78
CA HIS A 436 11.73 -19.31 7.44
C HIS A 436 11.53 -20.84 7.37
N GLU A 437 12.47 -21.62 7.92
CA GLU A 437 12.37 -23.08 7.94
C GLU A 437 11.19 -23.59 8.80
N ARG A 438 10.89 -22.89 9.90
CA ARG A 438 9.70 -23.16 10.72
C ARG A 438 8.43 -22.94 9.91
N ILE A 439 8.27 -21.77 9.31
CA ILE A 439 7.06 -21.44 8.51
C ILE A 439 6.90 -22.42 7.36
N LYS A 440 7.98 -22.77 6.66
CA LYS A 440 7.97 -23.81 5.63
C LYS A 440 7.49 -25.16 6.14
N THR A 441 7.94 -25.56 7.33
CA THR A 441 7.49 -26.80 7.99
C THR A 441 6.01 -26.75 8.35
N LEU A 442 5.53 -25.62 8.87
CA LEU A 442 4.11 -25.44 9.23
C LEU A 442 3.21 -25.45 7.99
N VAL A 443 3.59 -24.76 6.91
CA VAL A 443 2.84 -24.80 5.63
C VAL A 443 2.77 -26.22 5.08
N SER A 444 3.87 -26.98 5.14
CA SER A 444 3.87 -28.39 4.75
C SER A 444 2.97 -29.25 5.64
N ARG A 445 2.98 -29.02 6.96
CA ARG A 445 2.14 -29.73 7.93
C ARG A 445 0.65 -29.50 7.64
N TYR A 446 0.28 -28.26 7.32
CA TYR A 446 -1.09 -27.84 7.03
C TYR A 446 -1.41 -27.79 5.52
N SER A 447 -0.72 -28.60 4.72
CA SER A 447 -0.85 -28.62 3.26
C SER A 447 -2.28 -28.79 2.75
N GLY A 448 -3.16 -29.50 3.49
CA GLY A 448 -4.57 -29.61 3.15
C GLY A 448 -5.31 -28.26 3.16
N LEU A 449 -5.06 -27.42 4.17
CA LEU A 449 -5.67 -26.09 4.29
C LEU A 449 -5.12 -25.14 3.21
N PHE A 450 -3.81 -25.14 2.99
CA PHE A 450 -3.19 -24.31 1.95
C PHE A 450 -3.57 -24.79 0.53
N GLY A 451 -3.85 -26.08 0.35
CA GLY A 451 -4.41 -26.63 -0.88
C GLY A 451 -5.85 -26.18 -1.12
N GLU A 452 -6.69 -26.15 -0.08
CA GLU A 452 -8.06 -25.61 -0.13
C GLU A 452 -8.05 -24.11 -0.50
N PHE A 453 -7.16 -23.34 0.12
CA PHE A 453 -6.92 -21.93 -0.24
C PHE A 453 -6.55 -21.78 -1.71
N SER A 454 -5.56 -22.54 -2.17
CA SER A 454 -5.05 -22.51 -3.55
C SER A 454 -6.14 -22.77 -4.59
N GLN A 455 -6.96 -23.81 -4.37
CA GLN A 455 -8.08 -24.15 -5.26
C GLN A 455 -9.15 -23.06 -5.29
N THR A 456 -9.42 -22.46 -4.13
CA THR A 456 -10.42 -21.38 -4.01
C THR A 456 -9.95 -20.13 -4.75
N VAL A 457 -8.67 -19.74 -4.60
CA VAL A 457 -8.10 -18.60 -5.34
C VAL A 457 -8.16 -18.83 -6.84
N ALA A 458 -7.73 -20.00 -7.33
CA ALA A 458 -7.77 -20.31 -8.78
C ALA A 458 -9.18 -20.12 -9.36
N ARG A 459 -10.20 -20.59 -8.64
CA ARG A 459 -11.61 -20.43 -9.02
C ARG A 459 -12.05 -18.96 -9.00
N GLU A 460 -11.72 -18.23 -7.94
CA GLU A 460 -12.17 -16.86 -7.74
C GLU A 460 -11.49 -15.87 -8.69
N VAL A 461 -10.23 -16.12 -9.08
CA VAL A 461 -9.52 -15.41 -10.15
C VAL A 461 -10.22 -15.64 -11.49
N TYR A 462 -10.57 -16.89 -11.81
CA TYR A 462 -11.31 -17.20 -13.03
C TYR A 462 -12.65 -16.45 -13.10
N ILE A 463 -13.41 -16.41 -12.00
CA ILE A 463 -14.70 -15.72 -11.92
C ILE A 463 -14.52 -14.22 -12.19
N ARG A 464 -13.57 -13.56 -11.51
CA ARG A 464 -13.31 -12.12 -11.69
C ARG A 464 -12.87 -11.78 -13.10
N ALA A 465 -11.98 -12.58 -13.69
CA ALA A 465 -11.58 -12.39 -15.09
C ALA A 465 -12.78 -12.49 -16.07
N GLN A 466 -13.78 -13.35 -15.80
CA GLN A 466 -15.02 -13.40 -16.60
C GLN A 466 -15.93 -12.19 -16.37
N LEU A 467 -16.02 -11.70 -15.13
CA LEU A 467 -16.79 -10.48 -14.83
C LEU A 467 -16.17 -9.26 -15.49
N LEU A 468 -14.85 -9.08 -15.38
CA LEU A 468 -14.09 -8.04 -16.06
C LEU A 468 -14.31 -8.09 -17.58
N ARG A 469 -14.18 -9.28 -18.19
CA ARG A 469 -14.50 -9.47 -19.62
C ARG A 469 -15.93 -9.04 -19.97
N SER A 470 -16.90 -9.38 -19.13
CA SER A 470 -18.31 -9.06 -19.37
C SER A 470 -18.59 -7.56 -19.25
N ARG A 471 -17.86 -6.84 -18.39
CA ARG A 471 -17.92 -5.38 -18.27
C ARG A 471 -17.32 -4.70 -19.50
N LEU A 472 -16.13 -5.13 -19.94
CA LEU A 472 -15.47 -4.60 -21.13
C LEU A 472 -16.33 -4.73 -22.39
N ILE A 473 -17.01 -5.87 -22.60
CA ILE A 473 -17.92 -6.08 -23.74
C ILE A 473 -19.14 -5.14 -23.72
N LYS A 474 -19.58 -4.66 -22.55
CA LYS A 474 -20.73 -3.73 -22.46
C LYS A 474 -20.35 -2.29 -22.74
N LEU A 475 -19.07 -1.95 -22.66
CA LEU A 475 -18.54 -0.61 -22.90
C LEU A 475 -18.21 -0.38 -24.39
N ASP A 476 -17.91 -1.45 -25.12
CA ASP A 476 -17.80 -1.49 -26.59
C ASP A 476 -19.16 -1.52 -27.30
#